data_AF-A0A9P6H345-F1
#
_entry.id   AF-A0A9P6H345-F1
#
_cell.length_a   1.000
_cell.length_b   1.000
_cell.length_c   1.000
_cell.angle_alpha   90.00
_cell.angle_beta   90.00
_cell.angle_gamma   90.00
#
_symmetry.space_group_name_H-M   'P 1'
#
loop_
_entity.id
_entity.type
_entity.pdbx_description
1 polymer ?
#
loop_
_entity_poly.entity_id
_entity_poly.type
_entity_poly.pdbx_seq_one_letter_code
_entity_poly.pdbx_strand_id
1 'polypeptide(L)'
;MTFADHSAPNSCTCSTPMGNYIFTLTPTFTQGLILGQASILLLVYFILKYLFFDSKSTPFLEESTEEGTPFFRPSFSAEKFVSAAFLQTKAKDQGEERDGDSVESAEWLNVLLKQGYEQIVDEYRCKLRATDRGLDGEKEKVALRRIQELANTARPQTLLGPIHIHSVDLGASAPQFSNAKITETIGGIPQVEFDLNYTDTAFISLSTTALFNYPFPGFAKLPLSLIIALELFSCKIVFTPPKPTTSTKQPPVTSEEFPALMISIPPSSISLHLKMTSTMGSRAQLADVPKLHELIETQVKKLISEKATWKVILPGMSKPRPETNADSNDG
;
A
#
# COMPACT_ATOMS: atom_id res chain seq x y z
N MET A 1 67.29 55.56 38.49
CA MET A 1 67.20 55.71 37.02
C MET A 1 65.80 55.28 36.63
N THR A 2 65.16 56.00 35.68
CA THR A 2 63.73 55.94 35.27
C THR A 2 62.70 56.47 36.28
N PHE A 3 62.37 57.75 36.11
CA PHE A 3 61.14 58.48 36.50
C PHE A 3 59.94 57.97 35.68
N ALA A 4 58.66 58.16 36.00
CA ALA A 4 57.86 58.53 37.17
C ALA A 4 56.38 58.36 36.75
N ASP A 5 55.50 58.24 37.74
CA ASP A 5 54.03 58.06 37.73
C ASP A 5 53.23 58.77 36.62
N HIS A 6 52.05 58.20 36.26
CA HIS A 6 50.81 58.93 36.49
C HIS A 6 49.53 58.07 36.47
N SER A 7 48.73 58.31 37.50
CA SER A 7 47.42 57.79 37.87
C SER A 7 46.27 58.34 37.00
N ALA A 8 45.19 57.56 36.86
CA ALA A 8 43.86 58.01 36.43
C ALA A 8 43.22 58.96 37.48
N PRO A 9 42.21 59.79 37.14
CA PRO A 9 40.80 59.35 37.29
C PRO A 9 39.69 60.04 36.40
N ASN A 10 38.59 59.31 36.22
CA ASN A 10 37.12 59.62 36.26
C ASN A 10 36.48 60.96 35.81
N SER A 11 35.24 60.80 35.27
CA SER A 11 34.07 61.71 35.16
C SER A 11 34.00 62.66 33.95
N CYS A 12 32.86 63.12 33.41
CA CYS A 12 31.46 62.69 33.24
C CYS A 12 30.80 63.77 32.33
N THR A 13 29.89 63.36 31.44
CA THR A 13 28.67 64.08 30.94
C THR A 13 28.76 65.48 30.29
N CYS A 14 28.24 65.60 29.05
CA CYS A 14 27.18 66.54 28.64
C CYS A 14 26.83 66.28 27.15
N SER A 15 25.63 65.82 26.85
CA SER A 15 24.43 66.62 26.48
C SER A 15 24.21 66.64 24.96
N THR A 16 23.16 65.95 24.51
CA THR A 16 22.51 66.13 23.21
C THR A 16 21.91 67.55 23.14
N PRO A 17 21.67 68.13 21.95
CA PRO A 17 20.34 67.93 21.36
C PRO A 17 20.26 67.90 19.81
N MET A 18 19.25 67.15 19.35
CA MET A 18 18.33 67.40 18.22
C MET A 18 18.86 67.98 16.90
N GLY A 19 18.78 67.17 15.85
CA GLY A 19 18.72 67.59 14.46
C GLY A 19 17.88 66.61 13.63
N ASN A 20 16.68 67.03 13.24
CA ASN A 20 15.81 66.32 12.30
C ASN A 20 16.48 66.26 10.91
N TYR A 21 16.66 65.06 10.37
CA TYR A 21 16.89 64.84 8.93
C TYR A 21 15.84 63.85 8.41
N ILE A 22 14.68 64.42 8.08
CA ILE A 22 13.72 63.79 7.18
C ILE A 22 14.37 63.75 5.79
N PHE A 23 14.59 62.54 5.27
CA PHE A 23 14.94 62.20 3.88
C PHE A 23 16.16 62.90 3.25
N THR A 24 17.35 62.34 3.46
CA THR A 24 18.38 62.16 2.41
C THR A 24 19.24 60.96 2.81
N LEU A 25 18.71 59.76 2.61
CA LEU A 25 19.53 58.55 2.54
C LEU A 25 19.99 58.47 1.08
N THR A 26 21.24 58.82 0.80
CA THR A 26 21.91 58.41 -0.43
C THR A 26 22.25 56.92 -0.24
N PRO A 27 21.48 55.97 -0.81
CA PRO A 27 21.77 54.56 -0.58
C PRO A 27 23.13 54.26 -1.20
N THR A 28 24.11 53.97 -0.35
CA THR A 28 25.41 53.50 -0.80
C THR A 28 25.20 52.15 -1.51
N PHE A 29 25.93 51.88 -2.60
CA PHE A 29 25.75 50.70 -3.46
C PHE A 29 25.61 49.38 -2.68
N THR A 30 26.34 49.24 -1.57
CA THR A 30 26.28 48.11 -0.66
C THR A 30 24.97 48.01 0.13
N GLN A 31 24.34 49.11 0.53
CA GLN A 31 23.01 49.10 1.14
C GLN A 31 21.92 48.70 0.14
N GLY A 32 22.03 49.17 -1.12
CA GLY A 32 21.16 48.73 -2.21
C GLY A 32 21.31 47.24 -2.52
N LEU A 33 22.54 46.71 -2.49
CA LEU A 33 22.81 45.28 -2.67
C LEU A 33 22.20 44.44 -1.54
N ILE A 34 22.39 44.84 -0.28
CA ILE A 34 21.82 44.11 0.87
C ILE A 34 20.29 44.14 0.83
N LEU A 35 19.69 45.28 0.46
CA LEU A 35 18.24 45.40 0.30
C LEU A 35 17.73 44.55 -0.87
N GLY A 36 18.48 44.48 -1.98
CA GLY A 36 18.17 43.63 -3.12
C GLY A 36 18.26 42.13 -2.81
N GLN A 37 19.29 41.72 -2.06
CA GLN A 37 19.43 40.33 -1.60
C GLN A 37 18.30 39.95 -0.63
N ALA A 38 17.94 40.85 0.29
CA ALA A 38 16.79 40.65 1.17
C ALA A 38 15.47 40.57 0.40
N SER A 39 15.29 41.39 -0.64
CA SER A 39 14.13 41.35 -1.54
C SER A 39 14.01 40.01 -2.28
N ILE A 40 15.12 39.48 -2.81
CA ILE A 40 15.13 38.17 -3.47
C ILE A 40 14.81 37.04 -2.49
N LEU A 41 15.38 37.05 -1.28
CA LEU A 41 15.07 36.03 -0.27
C LEU A 41 13.60 36.10 0.17
N LEU A 42 13.03 37.30 0.28
CA LEU A 42 11.62 37.49 0.55
C LEU A 42 10.76 36.95 -0.61
N LEU A 43 11.11 37.23 -1.87
CA LEU A 43 10.41 36.70 -3.03
C LEU A 43 10.50 35.17 -3.11
N VAL A 44 11.66 34.57 -2.83
CA VAL A 44 11.81 33.10 -2.75
C VAL A 44 10.99 32.53 -1.60
N TYR A 45 10.95 33.18 -0.44
CA TYR A 45 10.06 32.78 0.66
C TYR A 45 8.59 32.83 0.24
N PHE A 46 8.16 33.90 -0.44
CA PHE A 46 6.79 34.02 -0.96
C PHE A 46 6.49 32.98 -2.02
N ILE A 47 7.40 32.69 -2.95
CA ILE A 47 7.22 31.61 -3.93
C ILE A 47 7.14 30.27 -3.21
N LEU A 48 8.01 29.96 -2.24
CA LEU A 48 7.92 28.71 -1.50
C LEU A 48 6.62 28.64 -0.67
N LYS A 49 6.22 29.72 -0.01
CA LYS A 49 4.97 29.79 0.75
C LYS A 49 3.75 29.64 -0.16
N TYR A 50 3.66 30.39 -1.26
CA TYR A 50 2.48 30.37 -2.12
C TYR A 50 2.45 29.20 -3.10
N LEU A 51 3.61 28.70 -3.55
CA LEU A 51 3.68 27.56 -4.47
C LEU A 51 3.61 26.22 -3.71
N PHE A 52 4.31 26.08 -2.58
CA PHE A 52 4.33 24.83 -1.81
C PHE A 52 3.33 24.77 -0.65
N PHE A 53 3.02 25.89 0.03
CA PHE A 53 2.07 25.91 1.15
C PHE A 53 0.65 26.37 0.76
N ASP A 54 0.48 27.06 -0.37
CA ASP A 54 -0.82 27.56 -0.86
C ASP A 54 -1.33 26.87 -2.14
N SER A 55 -0.76 25.69 -2.48
CA SER A 55 -1.42 24.70 -3.38
C SER A 55 -2.55 23.92 -2.68
N LYS A 56 -3.09 24.45 -1.57
CA LYS A 56 -4.43 24.08 -1.12
C LYS A 56 -5.41 25.05 -1.77
N SER A 57 -5.81 24.73 -3.00
CA SER A 57 -7.00 25.34 -3.60
C SER A 57 -8.21 25.10 -2.69
N THR A 58 -8.68 26.15 -2.03
CA THR A 58 -10.10 26.28 -1.73
C THR A 58 -10.55 27.70 -2.11
N PRO A 59 -11.56 27.82 -2.99
CA PRO A 59 -12.06 29.11 -3.44
C PRO A 59 -12.89 29.78 -2.34
N PHE A 60 -12.61 31.06 -2.14
CA PHE A 60 -13.54 32.18 -2.00
C PHE A 60 -14.78 31.99 -1.10
N LEU A 61 -14.80 32.69 0.03
CA LEU A 61 -15.94 33.56 0.33
C LEU A 61 -15.44 34.83 1.01
N GLU A 62 -15.52 35.89 0.23
CA GLU A 62 -15.57 37.27 0.66
C GLU A 62 -16.86 37.47 1.48
N GLU A 63 -16.72 37.98 2.70
CA GLU A 63 -17.83 38.62 3.42
C GLU A 63 -17.65 40.13 3.22
N SER A 64 -18.22 40.63 2.13
CA SER A 64 -18.57 42.03 1.93
C SER A 64 -20.08 42.11 1.75
N THR A 65 -20.68 42.99 2.55
CA THR A 65 -22.10 43.32 2.60
C THR A 65 -22.59 43.89 1.26
N GLU A 66 -23.86 43.58 0.95
CA GLU A 66 -24.83 44.32 0.09
C GLU A 66 -25.23 43.72 -1.29
N GLU A 67 -26.50 43.28 -1.30
CA GLU A 67 -27.54 43.36 -2.37
C GLU A 67 -27.42 42.50 -3.67
N GLY A 68 -28.33 41.51 -3.80
CA GLY A 68 -28.79 40.96 -5.10
C GLY A 68 -28.88 39.42 -5.23
N THR A 69 -30.10 38.87 -5.25
CA THR A 69 -30.46 37.43 -5.42
C THR A 69 -30.56 36.99 -6.91
N PRO A 70 -30.83 35.71 -7.27
CA PRO A 70 -30.18 34.45 -6.89
C PRO A 70 -29.92 33.51 -8.11
N PHE A 71 -28.80 32.79 -8.19
CA PHE A 71 -28.71 31.53 -8.96
C PHE A 71 -27.57 30.66 -8.41
N PHE A 72 -27.91 29.54 -7.75
CA PHE A 72 -26.97 28.58 -7.18
C PHE A 72 -27.21 27.19 -7.78
N ARG A 73 -26.13 26.57 -8.26
CA ARG A 73 -26.00 25.12 -8.46
C ARG A 73 -24.67 24.70 -7.79
N PRO A 74 -24.63 23.62 -7.00
CA PRO A 74 -23.68 23.50 -5.89
C PRO A 74 -22.39 22.75 -6.29
N SER A 75 -21.29 23.12 -5.63
CA SER A 75 -20.10 22.30 -5.47
C SER A 75 -20.11 21.73 -4.04
N PHE A 76 -20.15 20.40 -3.94
CA PHE A 76 -20.10 19.64 -2.68
C PHE A 76 -18.66 19.61 -2.16
N SER A 77 -18.42 20.16 -0.97
CA SER A 77 -17.19 19.93 -0.20
C SER A 77 -17.51 19.16 1.08
N ALA A 78 -16.75 18.09 1.27
CA ALA A 78 -16.99 16.94 2.13
C ALA A 78 -16.57 17.14 3.60
N GLU A 79 -16.70 18.35 4.16
CA GLU A 79 -16.26 18.61 5.54
C GLU A 79 -17.39 18.79 6.57
N LYS A 80 -18.66 18.59 6.18
CA LYS A 80 -19.79 18.50 7.14
C LYS A 80 -20.20 17.08 7.52
N PHE A 81 -19.61 16.04 6.93
CA PHE A 81 -20.10 14.66 7.09
C PHE A 81 -19.69 13.98 8.41
N VAL A 82 -18.65 14.46 9.11
CA VAL A 82 -18.13 13.76 10.29
C VAL A 82 -18.88 14.11 11.58
N SER A 83 -19.60 15.24 11.63
CA SER A 83 -20.36 15.64 12.84
C SER A 83 -21.85 15.27 12.80
N ALA A 84 -22.40 14.98 11.61
CA ALA A 84 -23.80 14.52 11.46
C ALA A 84 -23.96 13.01 11.67
N ALA A 85 -22.92 12.21 11.43
CA ALA A 85 -22.96 10.75 11.58
C ALA A 85 -22.99 10.28 13.04
N PHE A 86 -22.63 11.12 14.02
CA PHE A 86 -22.60 10.75 15.43
C PHE A 86 -23.91 11.01 16.19
N LEU A 87 -24.88 11.73 15.59
CA LEU A 87 -26.17 12.04 16.23
C LEU A 87 -27.37 11.30 15.65
N GLN A 88 -27.16 10.29 14.79
CA GLN A 88 -28.22 9.40 14.31
C GLN A 88 -28.18 7.98 14.87
N THR A 89 -27.38 7.70 15.89
CA THR A 89 -27.63 6.56 16.78
C THR A 89 -28.71 6.94 17.80
N LYS A 90 -29.92 7.19 17.32
CA LYS A 90 -31.10 7.26 18.17
C LYS A 90 -32.21 6.43 17.55
N ALA A 91 -32.29 5.20 18.05
CA ALA A 91 -33.49 4.39 18.21
C ALA A 91 -34.58 4.60 17.15
N LYS A 92 -34.52 3.81 16.08
CA LYS A 92 -35.72 3.44 15.33
C LYS A 92 -35.78 1.93 15.21
N ASP A 93 -36.28 1.35 16.30
CA ASP A 93 -36.98 0.09 16.29
C ASP A 93 -38.27 0.31 15.48
N GLN A 94 -38.26 -0.09 14.21
CA GLN A 94 -39.44 -0.36 13.39
C GLN A 94 -38.99 -0.92 12.05
N GLY A 95 -39.50 -2.11 11.74
CA GLY A 95 -39.10 -2.94 10.60
C GLY A 95 -39.02 -2.19 9.28
N GLU A 96 -37.80 -2.10 8.77
CA GLU A 96 -37.54 -1.87 7.36
C GLU A 96 -37.15 -3.22 6.78
N GLU A 97 -37.97 -3.71 5.84
CA GLU A 97 -37.57 -4.77 4.93
C GLU A 97 -36.24 -4.32 4.28
N ARG A 98 -35.14 -4.97 4.69
CA ARG A 98 -33.83 -4.77 4.08
C ARG A 98 -33.96 -5.21 2.62
N ASP A 99 -34.03 -4.24 1.71
CA ASP A 99 -33.87 -4.49 0.29
C ASP A 99 -32.48 -5.14 0.10
N GLY A 100 -32.48 -6.44 -0.21
CA GLY A 100 -31.36 -7.36 -0.02
C GLY A 100 -30.18 -7.19 -0.99
N ASP A 101 -30.01 -6.01 -1.57
CA ASP A 101 -29.04 -5.76 -2.65
C ASP A 101 -28.40 -4.36 -2.60
N SER A 102 -28.44 -3.67 -1.45
CA SER A 102 -27.69 -2.41 -1.29
C SER A 102 -26.19 -2.68 -1.28
N VAL A 103 -25.57 -2.56 -2.46
CA VAL A 103 -24.12 -2.68 -2.63
C VAL A 103 -23.45 -1.46 -2.00
N GLU A 104 -22.57 -1.68 -1.03
CA GLU A 104 -21.82 -0.61 -0.38
C GLU A 104 -20.52 -0.31 -1.15
N SER A 105 -20.11 0.96 -1.15
CA SER A 105 -18.86 1.39 -1.77
C SER A 105 -17.67 1.16 -0.82
N ALA A 106 -16.65 0.45 -1.31
CA ALA A 106 -15.44 0.12 -0.54
C ALA A 106 -14.32 1.18 -0.68
N GLU A 107 -14.66 2.44 -0.98
CA GLU A 107 -13.68 3.50 -1.28
C GLU A 107 -12.73 3.78 -0.12
N TRP A 108 -13.23 3.78 1.12
CA TRP A 108 -12.38 3.98 2.30
C TRP A 108 -11.32 2.87 2.43
N LEU A 109 -11.70 1.62 2.10
CA LEU A 109 -10.81 0.47 2.13
C LEU A 109 -9.75 0.60 1.02
N ASN A 110 -10.15 1.07 -0.18
CA ASN A 110 -9.22 1.32 -1.28
C ASN A 110 -8.16 2.36 -0.91
N VAL A 111 -8.53 3.45 -0.22
CA VAL A 111 -7.56 4.47 0.21
C VAL A 111 -6.58 3.90 1.23
N LEU A 112 -7.07 3.18 2.24
CA LEU A 112 -6.22 2.56 3.26
C LEU A 112 -5.30 1.49 2.66
N LEU A 113 -5.84 0.64 1.80
CA LEU A 113 -5.08 -0.42 1.15
C LEU A 113 -4.09 0.16 0.16
N LYS A 114 -4.42 1.18 -0.61
CA LYS A 114 -3.46 1.83 -1.49
C LYS A 114 -2.28 2.39 -0.69
N GLN A 115 -2.54 3.12 0.38
CA GLN A 115 -1.48 3.67 1.23
C GLN A 115 -0.63 2.58 1.90
N GLY A 116 -1.27 1.55 2.47
CA GLY A 116 -0.55 0.45 3.14
C GLY A 116 0.18 -0.45 2.15
N TYR A 117 -0.45 -0.77 1.03
CA TYR A 117 0.11 -1.60 -0.04
C TYR A 117 1.31 -0.91 -0.68
N GLU A 118 1.21 0.39 -1.02
CA GLU A 118 2.36 1.15 -1.55
C GLU A 118 3.55 1.08 -0.60
N GLN A 119 3.36 1.28 0.71
CA GLN A 119 4.46 1.19 1.69
C GLN A 119 5.08 -0.21 1.77
N ILE A 120 4.24 -1.25 1.84
CA ILE A 120 4.71 -2.63 1.95
C ILE A 120 5.43 -3.04 0.66
N VAL A 121 4.85 -2.76 -0.50
CA VAL A 121 5.42 -3.15 -1.78
C VAL A 121 6.65 -2.31 -2.10
N ASP A 122 6.71 -1.03 -1.73
CA ASP A 122 7.93 -0.23 -1.87
C ASP A 122 9.09 -0.80 -1.05
N GLU A 123 8.83 -1.30 0.16
CA GLU A 123 9.84 -1.98 0.96
C GLU A 123 10.33 -3.27 0.27
N TYR A 124 9.42 -4.06 -0.31
CA TYR A 124 9.80 -5.23 -1.12
C TYR A 124 10.55 -4.83 -2.40
N ARG A 125 10.14 -3.76 -3.09
CA ARG A 125 10.83 -3.22 -4.27
C ARG A 125 12.23 -2.75 -3.91
N CYS A 126 12.42 -2.08 -2.78
CA CYS A 126 13.74 -1.66 -2.30
C CYS A 126 14.62 -2.88 -2.02
N LYS A 127 14.05 -3.93 -1.40
CA LYS A 127 14.75 -5.21 -1.18
C LYS A 127 15.09 -5.95 -2.46
N LEU A 128 14.24 -5.85 -3.48
CA LEU A 128 14.46 -6.49 -4.78
C LEU A 128 15.41 -5.70 -5.70
N ARG A 129 15.45 -4.36 -5.62
CA ARG A 129 16.32 -3.49 -6.45
C ARG A 129 17.70 -3.22 -5.85
N ALA A 130 17.97 -3.63 -4.61
CA ALA A 130 19.26 -3.41 -3.95
C ALA A 130 20.46 -4.16 -4.59
N THR A 131 20.24 -4.82 -5.73
CA THR A 131 21.19 -5.57 -6.56
C THR A 131 22.51 -4.82 -6.83
N ASP A 132 22.46 -3.50 -7.01
CA ASP A 132 23.63 -2.71 -7.46
C ASP A 132 24.52 -2.16 -6.33
N ARG A 133 24.13 -2.32 -5.05
CA ARG A 133 24.87 -1.74 -3.92
C ARG A 133 25.47 -2.78 -2.97
N GLY A 134 26.02 -3.87 -3.50
CA GLY A 134 27.10 -4.68 -2.91
C GLY A 134 26.98 -5.26 -1.48
N LEU A 135 25.97 -4.90 -0.68
CA LEU A 135 25.87 -5.18 0.75
C LEU A 135 24.57 -5.91 1.12
N ASP A 136 23.50 -5.80 0.34
CA ASP A 136 22.19 -6.45 0.62
C ASP A 136 21.77 -7.53 -0.40
N GLY A 137 22.62 -7.83 -1.39
CA GLY A 137 22.32 -8.79 -2.47
C GLY A 137 22.08 -10.24 -2.01
N GLU A 138 22.43 -10.58 -0.76
CA GLU A 138 22.09 -11.90 -0.20
C GLU A 138 20.59 -12.05 0.07
N LYS A 139 19.91 -11.00 0.55
CA LYS A 139 18.46 -11.04 0.87
C LYS A 139 17.61 -11.14 -0.40
N GLU A 140 18.02 -10.44 -1.46
CA GLU A 140 17.40 -10.55 -2.79
C GLU A 140 17.48 -11.99 -3.30
N LYS A 141 18.68 -12.59 -3.25
CA LYS A 141 18.89 -13.98 -3.63
C LYS A 141 18.04 -14.94 -2.80
N VAL A 142 17.77 -14.62 -1.52
CA VAL A 142 16.86 -15.42 -0.68
C VAL A 142 15.41 -15.33 -1.18
N ALA A 143 14.91 -14.13 -1.50
CA ALA A 143 13.56 -13.97 -2.02
C ALA A 143 13.38 -14.67 -3.38
N LEU A 144 14.29 -14.44 -4.33
CA LEU A 144 14.27 -15.11 -5.63
C LEU A 144 14.41 -16.63 -5.51
N ARG A 145 15.29 -17.12 -4.61
CA ARG A 145 15.42 -18.55 -4.34
C ARG A 145 14.13 -19.14 -3.80
N ARG A 146 13.42 -18.43 -2.92
CA ARG A 146 12.15 -18.91 -2.38
C ARG A 146 11.07 -19.02 -3.46
N ILE A 147 10.98 -18.04 -4.34
CA ILE A 147 10.06 -18.08 -5.48
C ILE A 147 10.47 -19.22 -6.43
N GLN A 148 11.76 -19.43 -6.66
CA GLN A 148 12.28 -20.51 -7.49
C GLN A 148 11.99 -21.90 -6.90
N GLU A 149 12.11 -22.08 -5.59
CA GLU A 149 11.74 -23.31 -4.88
C GLU A 149 10.24 -23.62 -5.06
N LEU A 150 9.39 -22.62 -4.87
CA LEU A 150 7.95 -22.76 -5.05
C LEU A 150 7.58 -23.08 -6.50
N ALA A 151 8.16 -22.36 -7.46
CA ALA A 151 7.95 -22.62 -8.89
C ALA A 151 8.38 -24.04 -9.27
N ASN A 152 9.51 -24.52 -8.75
CA ASN A 152 10.00 -25.86 -9.03
C ASN A 152 9.22 -26.97 -8.32
N THR A 153 8.55 -26.66 -7.19
CA THR A 153 7.64 -27.58 -6.51
C THR A 153 6.33 -27.73 -7.27
N ALA A 154 5.82 -26.64 -7.84
CA ALA A 154 4.56 -26.61 -8.57
C ALA A 154 4.67 -27.09 -10.04
N ARG A 155 5.88 -27.23 -10.59
CA ARG A 155 6.08 -27.52 -12.01
C ARG A 155 5.65 -28.95 -12.39
N PRO A 156 5.05 -29.15 -13.57
CA PRO A 156 4.88 -30.48 -14.15
C PRO A 156 6.22 -31.02 -14.68
N GLN A 157 6.84 -31.94 -13.93
CA GLN A 157 8.19 -32.47 -14.23
C GLN A 157 8.28 -33.24 -15.56
N THR A 158 7.15 -33.68 -16.12
CA THR A 158 7.09 -34.45 -17.38
C THR A 158 7.30 -33.58 -18.62
N LEU A 159 6.95 -32.29 -18.55
CA LEU A 159 6.95 -31.36 -19.68
C LEU A 159 7.99 -30.25 -19.51
N LEU A 160 8.30 -29.87 -18.26
CA LEU A 160 9.21 -28.78 -17.94
C LEU A 160 10.36 -29.27 -17.06
N GLY A 161 11.57 -28.91 -17.45
CA GLY A 161 12.76 -29.03 -16.63
C GLY A 161 12.84 -27.94 -15.56
N PRO A 162 14.02 -27.73 -14.97
CA PRO A 162 14.20 -26.75 -13.90
C PRO A 162 13.87 -25.33 -14.37
N ILE A 163 13.15 -24.61 -13.51
CA ILE A 163 12.82 -23.20 -13.66
C ILE A 163 13.86 -22.39 -12.90
N HIS A 164 14.49 -21.45 -13.59
CA HIS A 164 15.41 -20.47 -13.03
C HIS A 164 14.80 -19.09 -13.16
N ILE A 165 14.73 -18.35 -12.07
CA ILE A 165 14.15 -17.00 -12.06
C ILE A 165 15.28 -15.99 -12.23
N HIS A 166 15.14 -15.09 -13.20
CA HIS A 166 16.14 -14.07 -13.48
C HIS A 166 15.79 -12.74 -12.81
N SER A 167 14.56 -12.26 -12.96
CA SER A 167 14.09 -11.04 -12.33
C SER A 167 12.60 -11.11 -12.01
N VAL A 168 12.21 -10.37 -10.98
CA VAL A 168 10.82 -10.23 -10.53
C VAL A 168 10.54 -8.76 -10.31
N ASP A 169 9.47 -8.27 -10.93
CA ASP A 169 8.91 -6.95 -10.67
C ASP A 169 7.47 -7.10 -10.16
N LEU A 170 7.16 -6.40 -9.08
CA LEU A 170 5.87 -6.46 -8.39
C LEU A 170 4.89 -5.38 -8.88
N GLY A 171 5.23 -4.66 -9.95
CA GLY A 171 4.38 -3.60 -10.52
C GLY A 171 4.32 -2.37 -9.62
N ALA A 172 3.39 -1.44 -9.87
CA ALA A 172 3.23 -0.17 -9.15
C ALA A 172 1.86 -0.03 -8.44
N SER A 173 0.85 -0.73 -8.94
CA SER A 173 -0.55 -0.48 -8.63
C SER A 173 -1.03 -1.27 -7.41
N ALA A 174 -2.05 -0.77 -6.71
CA ALA A 174 -2.73 -1.50 -5.63
C ALA A 174 -4.02 -2.17 -6.12
N PRO A 175 -4.44 -3.30 -5.54
CA PRO A 175 -5.74 -3.91 -5.83
C PRO A 175 -6.88 -2.99 -5.40
N GLN A 176 -7.95 -2.97 -6.20
CA GLN A 176 -9.17 -2.20 -5.94
C GLN A 176 -10.29 -3.13 -5.51
N PHE A 177 -10.95 -2.79 -4.43
CA PHE A 177 -12.14 -3.45 -3.91
C PHE A 177 -13.37 -2.67 -4.32
N SER A 178 -14.37 -3.39 -4.75
CA SER A 178 -15.66 -2.86 -5.19
C SER A 178 -16.76 -3.79 -4.72
N ASN A 179 -17.99 -3.30 -4.79
CA ASN A 179 -19.21 -4.04 -4.52
C ASN A 179 -19.20 -4.84 -3.21
N ALA A 180 -19.16 -4.14 -2.07
CA ALA A 180 -19.29 -4.82 -0.78
C ALA A 180 -20.74 -5.27 -0.59
N LYS A 181 -20.96 -6.58 -0.52
CA LYS A 181 -22.27 -7.18 -0.29
C LYS A 181 -22.25 -8.03 0.98
N ILE A 182 -23.20 -7.77 1.87
CA ILE A 182 -23.40 -8.60 3.06
C ILE A 182 -24.35 -9.73 2.69
N THR A 183 -23.84 -10.96 2.69
CA THR A 183 -24.61 -12.17 2.41
C THR A 183 -24.75 -12.98 3.70
N GLU A 184 -25.97 -13.16 4.18
CA GLU A 184 -26.24 -14.04 5.32
C GLU A 184 -26.18 -15.51 4.84
N THR A 185 -25.24 -16.29 5.38
CA THR A 185 -25.11 -17.72 5.06
C THR A 185 -26.02 -18.58 5.95
N ILE A 186 -26.41 -19.75 5.46
CA ILE A 186 -27.16 -20.80 6.18
C ILE A 186 -26.41 -21.13 7.48
N GLY A 187 -26.85 -20.55 8.60
CA GLY A 187 -26.12 -20.53 9.86
C GLY A 187 -26.13 -19.19 10.60
N GLY A 188 -26.73 -18.15 10.01
CA GLY A 188 -26.99 -16.86 10.68
C GLY A 188 -25.76 -15.98 10.89
N ILE A 189 -24.62 -16.35 10.29
CA ILE A 189 -23.39 -15.55 10.34
C ILE A 189 -23.34 -14.69 9.08
N PRO A 190 -23.28 -13.35 9.21
CA PRO A 190 -23.11 -12.49 8.06
C PRO A 190 -21.73 -12.72 7.45
N GLN A 191 -21.68 -13.02 6.16
CA GLN A 191 -20.45 -13.00 5.36
C GLN A 191 -20.42 -11.72 4.54
N VAL A 192 -19.23 -11.20 4.30
CA VAL A 192 -19.06 -10.02 3.44
C VAL A 192 -18.32 -10.42 2.18
N GLU A 193 -18.97 -10.26 1.04
CA GLU A 193 -18.43 -10.50 -0.30
C GLU A 193 -17.93 -9.18 -0.88
N PHE A 194 -16.74 -9.20 -1.48
CA PHE A 194 -16.16 -8.07 -2.21
C PHE A 194 -15.69 -8.53 -3.58
N ASP A 195 -15.86 -7.68 -4.59
CA ASP A 195 -15.24 -7.86 -5.90
C ASP A 195 -13.87 -7.17 -5.90
N LEU A 196 -12.79 -7.96 -6.06
CA LEU A 196 -11.41 -7.48 -6.17
C LEU A 196 -10.99 -7.43 -7.64
N ASN A 197 -10.48 -6.29 -8.07
CA ASN A 197 -9.88 -6.09 -9.37
C ASN A 197 -8.45 -5.56 -9.20
N TYR A 198 -7.49 -6.23 -9.80
CA TYR A 198 -6.08 -5.88 -9.77
C TYR A 198 -5.52 -5.84 -11.19
N THR A 199 -5.16 -4.65 -11.63
CA THR A 199 -4.52 -4.37 -12.92
C THR A 199 -3.17 -3.76 -12.65
N ASP A 200 -2.09 -4.42 -13.05
CA ASP A 200 -0.74 -3.94 -12.83
C ASP A 200 0.21 -4.42 -13.92
N THR A 201 1.42 -3.85 -13.95
CA THR A 201 2.48 -4.24 -14.89
C THR A 201 3.50 -5.18 -14.23
N ALA A 202 3.09 -5.96 -13.22
CA ALA A 202 3.96 -6.91 -12.54
C ALA A 202 4.41 -8.01 -13.50
N PHE A 203 5.70 -8.37 -13.49
CA PHE A 203 6.23 -9.40 -14.37
C PHE A 203 7.33 -10.24 -13.71
N ILE A 204 7.47 -11.47 -14.19
CA ILE A 204 8.50 -12.41 -13.77
C ILE A 204 9.22 -12.90 -15.03
N SER A 205 10.54 -12.75 -15.06
CA SER A 205 11.37 -13.32 -16.11
C SER A 205 12.03 -14.60 -15.62
N LEU A 206 11.89 -15.68 -16.39
CA LEU A 206 12.40 -17.00 -16.04
C LEU A 206 12.96 -17.71 -17.27
N SER A 207 13.93 -18.60 -17.04
CA SER A 207 14.37 -19.57 -18.02
C SER A 207 13.98 -20.97 -17.58
N THR A 208 13.54 -21.77 -18.54
CA THR A 208 13.19 -23.17 -18.32
C THR A 208 13.56 -24.00 -19.54
N THR A 209 13.45 -25.31 -19.43
CA THR A 209 13.68 -26.24 -20.53
C THR A 209 12.39 -27.01 -20.81
N ALA A 210 11.86 -26.90 -22.02
CA ALA A 210 10.75 -27.74 -22.46
C ALA A 210 11.27 -29.13 -22.84
N LEU A 211 10.65 -30.16 -22.28
CA LEU A 211 10.97 -31.56 -22.50
C LEU A 211 9.96 -32.15 -23.50
N PHE A 212 10.46 -32.64 -24.63
CA PHE A 212 9.65 -33.32 -25.63
C PHE A 212 9.80 -34.83 -25.50
N ASN A 213 8.67 -35.53 -25.45
CA ASN A 213 8.60 -36.97 -25.21
C ASN A 213 8.20 -37.78 -26.46
N TYR A 214 8.18 -37.15 -27.64
CA TYR A 214 7.86 -37.82 -28.91
C TYR A 214 9.08 -37.73 -29.86
N PRO A 215 9.49 -38.83 -30.51
CA PRO A 215 8.88 -40.17 -30.52
C PRO A 215 9.22 -41.08 -29.32
N PHE A 216 10.17 -40.69 -28.46
CA PHE A 216 10.52 -41.40 -27.21
C PHE A 216 10.70 -40.41 -26.04
N PRO A 217 10.56 -40.85 -24.77
CA PRO A 217 10.65 -39.95 -23.62
C PRO A 217 12.01 -39.24 -23.56
N GLY A 218 11.99 -37.93 -23.33
CA GLY A 218 13.20 -37.09 -23.27
C GLY A 218 13.94 -36.90 -24.60
N PHE A 219 13.27 -37.10 -25.75
CA PHE A 219 13.84 -36.96 -27.09
C PHE A 219 14.55 -35.63 -27.32
N ALA A 220 13.92 -34.53 -26.94
CA ALA A 220 14.48 -33.19 -27.14
C ALA A 220 14.31 -32.33 -25.89
N LYS A 221 15.34 -31.53 -25.62
CA LYS A 221 15.33 -30.51 -24.58
C LYS A 221 15.54 -29.16 -25.23
N LEU A 222 14.61 -28.25 -25.02
CA LEU A 222 14.63 -26.96 -25.66
C LEU A 222 14.69 -25.85 -24.60
N PRO A 223 15.75 -25.03 -24.56
CA PRO A 223 15.80 -23.89 -23.67
C PRO A 223 14.81 -22.82 -24.11
N LEU A 224 14.02 -22.33 -23.16
CA LEU A 224 13.04 -21.27 -23.33
C LEU A 224 13.32 -20.18 -22.31
N SER A 225 13.32 -18.93 -22.77
CA SER A 225 13.27 -17.76 -21.90
C SER A 225 11.87 -17.18 -21.98
N LEU A 226 11.22 -17.04 -20.83
CA LEU A 226 9.82 -16.66 -20.69
C LEU A 226 9.73 -15.40 -19.83
N ILE A 227 8.87 -14.47 -20.24
CA ILE A 227 8.44 -13.35 -19.41
C ILE A 227 6.94 -13.51 -19.21
N ILE A 228 6.53 -13.67 -17.96
CA ILE A 228 5.13 -13.76 -17.54
C ILE A 228 4.76 -12.42 -16.92
N ALA A 229 3.92 -11.65 -17.58
CA ALA A 229 3.39 -10.39 -17.09
C ALA A 229 1.92 -10.55 -16.70
N LEU A 230 1.53 -9.98 -15.58
CA LEU A 230 0.13 -9.87 -15.19
C LEU A 230 -0.53 -8.75 -16.02
N GLU A 231 -1.72 -8.99 -16.57
CA GLU A 231 -2.53 -7.93 -17.20
C GLU A 231 -3.76 -7.60 -16.35
N LEU A 232 -4.48 -8.64 -15.93
CA LEU A 232 -5.68 -8.50 -15.10
C LEU A 232 -5.81 -9.70 -14.17
N PHE A 233 -6.05 -9.42 -12.89
CA PHE A 233 -6.52 -10.38 -11.92
C PHE A 233 -7.82 -9.86 -11.32
N SER A 234 -8.92 -10.58 -11.51
CA SER A 234 -10.21 -10.24 -10.94
C SER A 234 -10.81 -11.46 -10.24
N CYS A 235 -11.24 -11.27 -8.99
CA CYS A 235 -11.79 -12.35 -8.19
C CYS A 235 -12.79 -11.83 -7.16
N LYS A 236 -13.58 -12.74 -6.60
CA LYS A 236 -14.45 -12.42 -5.46
C LYS A 236 -13.81 -12.89 -4.16
N ILE A 237 -13.85 -12.06 -3.13
CA ILE A 237 -13.29 -12.34 -1.81
C ILE A 237 -14.42 -12.37 -0.80
N VAL A 238 -14.49 -13.46 -0.04
CA VAL A 238 -15.48 -13.66 1.01
C VAL A 238 -14.80 -13.60 2.37
N PHE A 239 -15.22 -12.65 3.19
CA PHE A 239 -14.83 -12.53 4.59
C PHE A 239 -15.89 -13.19 5.46
N THR A 240 -15.48 -14.21 6.20
CA THR A 240 -16.32 -14.85 7.20
C THR A 240 -15.83 -14.44 8.60
N PRO A 241 -16.63 -13.70 9.37
CA PRO A 241 -16.27 -13.33 10.73
C PRO A 241 -16.21 -14.56 11.64
N PRO A 242 -15.45 -14.50 12.76
CA PRO A 242 -15.36 -15.60 13.69
C PRO A 242 -16.71 -15.91 14.32
N LYS A 243 -17.02 -17.21 14.48
CA LYS A 243 -18.22 -17.64 15.20
C LYS A 243 -18.08 -17.29 16.68
N PRO A 244 -19.08 -16.65 17.32
CA PRO A 244 -19.12 -16.59 18.77
C PRO A 244 -19.32 -18.02 19.29
N THR A 245 -18.29 -18.63 19.86
CA THR A 245 -18.43 -19.90 20.57
C THR A 245 -19.29 -19.63 21.80
N THR A 246 -20.51 -20.16 21.81
CA THR A 246 -21.34 -20.16 23.01
C THR A 246 -20.60 -20.94 24.08
N SER A 247 -20.17 -20.23 25.12
CA SER A 247 -19.76 -20.73 26.43
C SER A 247 -20.30 -22.12 26.72
N THR A 248 -19.48 -23.13 26.45
CA THR A 248 -19.67 -24.46 27.00
C THR A 248 -18.53 -24.61 27.99
N LYS A 249 -18.86 -24.60 29.28
CA LYS A 249 -17.96 -24.84 30.40
C LYS A 249 -17.37 -26.25 30.28
N GLN A 250 -16.35 -26.44 29.46
CA GLN A 250 -15.54 -27.64 29.47
C GLN A 250 -14.13 -27.29 28.96
N PRO A 251 -13.07 -27.74 29.65
CA PRO A 251 -11.71 -27.37 29.27
C PRO A 251 -11.38 -27.96 27.88
N PRO A 252 -10.88 -27.15 26.94
CA PRO A 252 -10.54 -27.62 25.61
C PRO A 252 -9.23 -28.41 25.66
N VAL A 253 -9.32 -29.72 25.49
CA VAL A 253 -8.18 -30.61 25.25
C VAL A 253 -7.90 -30.67 23.74
N THR A 254 -7.80 -29.52 23.05
CA THR A 254 -7.21 -29.42 21.70
C THR A 254 -7.09 -27.94 21.29
N SER A 255 -5.94 -27.59 20.76
CA SER A 255 -5.37 -26.24 20.59
C SER A 255 -5.97 -25.35 19.47
N GLU A 256 -7.23 -25.52 19.07
CA GLU A 256 -7.72 -25.02 17.76
C GLU A 256 -8.83 -23.93 17.78
N GLU A 257 -9.38 -23.56 18.93
CA GLU A 257 -10.57 -22.68 18.99
C GLU A 257 -10.28 -21.21 19.35
N PHE A 258 -9.32 -20.59 18.66
CA PHE A 258 -9.20 -19.13 18.70
C PHE A 258 -10.13 -18.48 17.66
N PRO A 259 -10.83 -17.38 18.00
CA PRO A 259 -11.64 -16.66 17.03
C PRO A 259 -10.73 -16.10 15.94
N ALA A 260 -10.92 -16.59 14.71
CA ALA A 260 -10.16 -16.19 13.55
C ALA A 260 -11.08 -15.69 12.44
N LEU A 261 -10.68 -14.60 11.81
CA LEU A 261 -11.29 -14.10 10.58
C LEU A 261 -10.85 -15.01 9.44
N MET A 262 -11.80 -15.58 8.71
CA MET A 262 -11.52 -16.41 7.55
C MET A 262 -11.71 -15.56 6.29
N ILE A 263 -10.67 -15.50 5.47
CA ILE A 263 -10.69 -14.86 4.15
C ILE A 263 -10.60 -15.98 3.13
N SER A 264 -11.57 -16.09 2.23
CA SER A 264 -11.58 -17.13 1.21
C SER A 264 -11.89 -16.55 -0.16
N ILE A 265 -11.17 -17.03 -1.19
CA ILE A 265 -11.45 -16.74 -2.59
C ILE A 265 -12.10 -17.99 -3.21
N PRO A 266 -13.38 -17.95 -3.62
CA PRO A 266 -13.99 -19.07 -4.31
C PRO A 266 -13.24 -19.41 -5.60
N PRO A 267 -12.92 -20.69 -5.87
CA PRO A 267 -12.15 -21.07 -7.05
C PRO A 267 -12.87 -20.78 -8.38
N SER A 268 -14.20 -20.71 -8.36
CA SER A 268 -15.04 -20.43 -9.52
C SER A 268 -15.04 -18.96 -9.95
N SER A 269 -14.70 -18.03 -9.06
CA SER A 269 -14.74 -16.58 -9.34
C SER A 269 -13.40 -15.99 -9.80
N ILE A 270 -12.34 -16.80 -9.86
CA ILE A 270 -11.00 -16.33 -10.23
C ILE A 270 -10.89 -16.20 -11.75
N SER A 271 -10.71 -14.98 -12.21
CA SER A 271 -10.27 -14.63 -13.56
C SER A 271 -8.85 -14.07 -13.51
N LEU A 272 -7.96 -14.69 -14.28
CA LEU A 272 -6.54 -14.36 -14.31
C LEU A 272 -6.12 -14.31 -15.77
N HIS A 273 -5.66 -13.15 -16.21
CA HIS A 273 -5.12 -12.94 -17.55
C HIS A 273 -3.63 -12.62 -17.44
N LEU A 274 -2.82 -13.52 -17.98
CA LEU A 274 -1.37 -13.41 -18.01
C LEU A 274 -0.92 -13.21 -19.45
N LYS A 275 -0.13 -12.17 -19.68
CA LYS A 275 0.61 -12.00 -20.93
C LYS A 275 1.93 -12.71 -20.83
N MET A 276 2.11 -13.72 -21.67
CA MET A 276 3.36 -14.47 -21.72
C MET A 276 4.08 -14.22 -23.03
N THR A 277 5.37 -13.91 -22.94
CA THR A 277 6.24 -13.77 -24.11
C THR A 277 7.38 -14.77 -23.99
N SER A 278 7.54 -15.60 -25.00
CA SER A 278 8.63 -16.57 -25.08
C SER A 278 9.65 -16.11 -26.11
N THR A 279 10.88 -15.87 -25.71
CA THR A 279 11.98 -15.65 -26.65
C THR A 279 12.60 -17.00 -26.97
N MET A 280 12.29 -17.46 -28.18
CA MET A 280 12.90 -18.62 -28.79
C MET A 280 13.49 -18.21 -30.14
N GLY A 281 14.63 -18.79 -30.51
CA GLY A 281 15.43 -18.34 -31.65
C GLY A 281 14.64 -18.11 -32.94
N SER A 282 15.18 -17.23 -33.81
CA SER A 282 14.52 -16.61 -34.97
C SER A 282 13.90 -17.55 -36.03
N ARG A 283 14.14 -18.87 -35.96
CA ARG A 283 13.68 -19.84 -36.96
C ARG A 283 12.73 -20.91 -36.46
N ALA A 284 12.38 -20.89 -35.17
CA ALA A 284 11.58 -21.95 -34.59
C ALA A 284 10.40 -21.38 -33.80
N GLN A 285 9.35 -20.98 -34.53
CA GLN A 285 8.01 -20.92 -33.96
C GLN A 285 7.55 -22.36 -33.72
N LEU A 286 7.62 -22.84 -32.48
CA LEU A 286 6.96 -24.11 -32.15
C LEU A 286 5.46 -23.89 -32.02
N ALA A 287 4.70 -24.77 -32.67
CA ALA A 287 3.25 -24.87 -32.52
C ALA A 287 2.81 -25.13 -31.06
N ASP A 288 3.72 -25.60 -30.21
CA ASP A 288 3.42 -25.97 -28.81
C ASP A 288 3.66 -24.83 -27.80
N VAL A 289 4.19 -23.68 -28.21
CA VAL A 289 4.36 -22.52 -27.31
C VAL A 289 3.01 -22.01 -26.75
N PRO A 290 1.93 -21.85 -27.55
CA PRO A 290 0.64 -21.43 -27.01
C PRO A 290 0.08 -22.38 -25.94
N LYS A 291 0.27 -23.70 -26.12
CA LYS A 291 -0.13 -24.72 -25.13
C LYS A 291 0.65 -24.57 -23.82
N LEU A 292 1.92 -24.19 -23.91
CA LEU A 292 2.73 -23.91 -22.72
C LEU A 292 2.18 -22.70 -21.96
N HIS A 293 1.78 -21.64 -22.66
CA HIS A 293 1.20 -20.47 -22.01
C HIS A 293 -0.11 -20.81 -21.28
N GLU A 294 -1.00 -21.56 -21.93
CA GLU A 294 -2.25 -22.04 -21.33
C GLU A 294 -1.98 -22.96 -20.11
N LEU A 295 -0.98 -23.83 -20.21
CA LEU A 295 -0.58 -24.69 -19.11
C LEU A 295 -0.10 -23.87 -17.91
N ILE A 296 0.77 -22.87 -18.13
CA ILE A 296 1.27 -22.00 -17.06
C ILE A 296 0.11 -21.24 -16.42
N GLU A 297 -0.79 -20.67 -17.22
CA GLU A 297 -1.96 -19.93 -16.71
C GLU A 297 -2.85 -20.81 -15.83
N THR A 298 -3.14 -22.02 -16.29
CA THR A 298 -3.92 -23.01 -15.54
C THR A 298 -3.22 -23.42 -14.24
N GLN A 299 -1.90 -23.61 -14.27
CA GLN A 299 -1.13 -23.94 -13.07
C GLN A 299 -1.13 -22.79 -12.06
N VAL A 300 -0.95 -21.54 -12.50
CA VAL A 300 -1.01 -20.38 -11.61
C VAL A 300 -2.40 -20.25 -11.00
N LYS A 301 -3.47 -20.40 -11.80
CA LYS A 301 -4.85 -20.40 -11.29
C LYS A 301 -5.08 -21.50 -10.25
N LYS A 302 -4.56 -22.70 -10.49
CA LYS A 302 -4.62 -23.83 -9.56
C LYS A 302 -3.90 -23.49 -8.24
N LEU A 303 -2.68 -22.97 -8.29
CA LEU A 303 -1.92 -22.59 -7.10
C LEU A 303 -2.63 -21.51 -6.27
N ILE A 304 -3.21 -20.51 -6.94
CA ILE A 304 -3.99 -19.48 -6.26
C ILE A 304 -5.19 -20.13 -5.57
N SER A 305 -5.93 -21.02 -6.24
CA SER A 305 -7.08 -21.70 -5.65
C SER A 305 -6.72 -22.61 -4.46
N GLU A 306 -5.54 -23.23 -4.47
CA GLU A 306 -5.05 -24.05 -3.35
C GLU A 306 -4.64 -23.20 -2.13
N LYS A 307 -4.22 -21.95 -2.36
CA LYS A 307 -3.76 -21.02 -1.31
C LYS A 307 -4.77 -19.92 -0.98
N ALA A 308 -5.97 -19.98 -1.56
CA ALA A 308 -7.01 -18.96 -1.51
C ALA A 308 -7.71 -18.80 -0.15
N THR A 309 -7.41 -19.64 0.84
CA THR A 309 -8.04 -19.60 2.16
C THR A 309 -7.02 -19.21 3.22
N TRP A 310 -7.26 -18.10 3.90
CA TRP A 310 -6.41 -17.58 4.97
C TRP A 310 -7.20 -17.46 6.27
N LYS A 311 -6.64 -18.00 7.35
CA LYS A 311 -7.15 -17.87 8.73
C LYS A 311 -6.33 -16.81 9.44
N VAL A 312 -6.90 -15.64 9.68
CA VAL A 312 -6.25 -14.54 10.42
C VAL A 312 -6.73 -14.57 11.87
N ILE A 313 -5.84 -14.92 12.78
CA ILE A 313 -6.14 -14.90 14.23
C ILE A 313 -6.15 -13.44 14.70
N LEU A 314 -7.19 -13.05 15.43
CA LEU A 314 -7.32 -11.69 15.93
C LEU A 314 -6.25 -11.39 16.99
N PRO A 315 -5.52 -10.26 16.89
CA PRO A 315 -4.49 -9.90 17.86
C PRO A 315 -5.11 -9.71 19.25
N GLY A 316 -4.48 -10.29 20.28
CA GLY A 316 -4.94 -10.20 21.68
C GLY A 316 -5.79 -11.38 22.17
N MET A 317 -6.27 -12.26 21.28
CA MET A 317 -7.09 -13.42 21.65
C MET A 317 -6.31 -14.76 21.68
N SER A 318 -5.02 -14.76 21.35
CA SER A 318 -4.21 -15.96 21.13
C SER A 318 -3.28 -16.37 22.28
N LYS A 319 -3.25 -15.62 23.39
CA LYS A 319 -2.39 -15.93 24.54
C LYS A 319 -3.22 -16.20 25.80
N PRO A 320 -3.26 -17.43 26.33
CA PRO A 320 -3.60 -17.59 27.73
C PRO A 320 -2.57 -16.82 28.55
N ARG A 321 -3.04 -15.94 29.44
CA ARG A 321 -2.20 -15.27 30.43
C ARG A 321 -1.52 -16.38 31.25
N PRO A 322 -0.19 -16.43 31.37
CA PRO A 322 0.42 -17.35 32.32
C PRO A 322 -0.04 -16.92 33.71
N GLU A 323 -0.79 -17.79 34.38
CA GLU A 323 -1.11 -17.65 35.79
C GLU A 323 0.21 -17.80 36.55
N THR A 324 0.86 -16.67 36.86
CA THR A 324 1.85 -16.62 37.94
C THR A 324 1.10 -16.95 39.22
N ASN A 325 1.18 -18.23 39.62
CA ASN A 325 0.88 -18.70 40.96
C ASN A 325 1.76 -17.94 41.94
N ALA A 326 1.26 -16.82 42.43
CA ALA A 326 1.66 -16.26 43.71
C ALA A 326 0.69 -16.80 44.75
N ASP A 327 1.25 -17.20 45.89
CA ASP A 327 0.58 -17.56 47.14
C ASP A 327 0.10 -19.01 47.28
N SER A 328 1.05 -19.90 47.61
CA SER A 328 0.91 -20.79 48.78
C SER A 328 2.19 -21.62 48.99
N ASN A 329 3.08 -21.18 49.87
CA ASN A 329 3.69 -22.10 50.84
C ASN A 329 4.34 -21.29 51.98
N ASP A 330 3.54 -21.03 53.02
CA ASP A 330 4.04 -21.01 54.40
C ASP A 330 4.05 -22.47 54.88
N GLY A 331 5.18 -22.92 55.42
CA GLY A 331 5.41 -24.27 55.94
C GLY A 331 6.88 -24.58 56.08
#